data_AF-A0A4U0QCD7-F1
#
_entry.id   AF-A0A4U0QCD7-F1
#
_cell.length_a   1.000
_cell.length_b   1.000
_cell.length_c   1.000
_cell.angle_alpha   90.00
_cell.angle_beta   90.00
_cell.angle_gamma   90.00
#
_symmetry.space_group_name_H-M   'P 1'
#
loop_
_entity.id
_entity.type
_entity.pdbx_description
1 polymer ?
#
loop_
_entity_poly.entity_id
_entity_poly.type
_entity_poly.pdbx_seq_one_letter_code
_entity_poly.pdbx_strand_id
1 'polypeptide(L)'
;MKMLDPKPAGVRTCARLITALVLSVGAYAVPMSVQAACATWAEGNTYTAGTVVSYGGSSYTALVTHTAYVGTNWNPAATPTLWQAGGNCGTSPTPTPPTPTPTPVTPTPTPVVPTPTPVVPTPTPTGTTCFAAWNSGTAYTGGQKVTYNGVNYEARWWTQGDNPAQSGEWGPWKNVGPCGTTPTPTPVTPTPVTPTPTVTPTPVTPTPTPVTPGSRMYVGYSSTWNTSLYDLTTANIPSYFTHVNLAFVRPDTKYTRGSYAFDQEIAGFEFVEGAATPNGQKKFTAQQAQDLRNNITALKNRGTKVFISVGGWSYSQGSQWSQFNAPHIVDLALDLGAAGVDIDWESSGSSCNKGDAATFSCSKDAEIANIISSLYSEIQARNAGLKISIAGWSTGAYYVKGTPFEEGKVQWGSPFGGTMYSVVKNQGSKIDFINLMSYDGGEYYDPREGYEAYKAIYSKPINMGMEIAPEGSGGAMLRLNDGGVQYDADMLTGLNNIATPYYNVQTLVKYVKNKGRSFDGFMIWQIWKQRVHQAAPAGAATENSAGQFVCQNLPLTGNCSDVIPVLPKL
;
A
#
# COMPACT_ATOMS: atom_id res chain seq x y z
N MET A 1 61.58 -2.91 -31.33
CA MET A 1 62.91 -2.33 -31.55
C MET A 1 62.71 -0.89 -32.00
N LYS A 2 63.14 0.07 -31.15
CA LYS A 2 63.33 1.53 -31.32
C LYS A 2 62.09 2.41 -31.71
N MET A 3 61.63 3.35 -30.86
CA MET A 3 62.22 4.66 -30.44
C MET A 3 62.28 5.67 -31.62
N LEU A 4 61.86 6.95 -31.60
CA LEU A 4 61.57 7.98 -30.58
C LEU A 4 60.72 9.13 -31.20
N ASP A 5 59.73 9.66 -30.46
CA ASP A 5 59.59 11.03 -29.89
C ASP A 5 60.06 12.35 -30.61
N PRO A 6 59.59 13.56 -30.18
CA PRO A 6 58.99 14.61 -31.03
C PRO A 6 59.55 16.06 -30.86
N LYS A 7 58.81 17.08 -31.36
CA LYS A 7 58.87 18.57 -31.15
C LYS A 7 59.88 19.39 -31.99
N PRO A 8 59.84 20.75 -32.07
CA PRO A 8 58.95 21.75 -31.42
C PRO A 8 58.40 22.90 -32.31
N ALA A 9 57.67 23.80 -31.62
CA ALA A 9 57.03 25.06 -32.02
C ALA A 9 57.93 26.14 -32.65
N GLY A 10 57.29 27.02 -33.44
CA GLY A 10 57.85 28.29 -33.94
C GLY A 10 56.95 29.48 -33.59
N VAL A 11 57.46 30.34 -32.70
CA VAL A 11 56.97 31.68 -32.39
C VAL A 11 57.34 32.64 -33.53
N ARG A 12 56.43 33.55 -33.94
CA ARG A 12 56.82 34.79 -34.64
C ARG A 12 56.02 35.98 -34.12
N THR A 13 56.79 37.00 -33.77
CA THR A 13 56.42 38.28 -33.16
C THR A 13 56.20 39.35 -34.23
N CYS A 14 55.29 40.28 -33.93
CA CYS A 14 55.23 41.71 -34.27
C CYS A 14 55.57 42.22 -35.69
N ALA A 15 54.57 42.87 -36.32
CA ALA A 15 54.77 44.13 -37.02
C ALA A 15 53.55 45.05 -36.83
N ARG A 16 53.84 46.28 -36.37
CA ARG A 16 52.89 47.36 -36.12
C ARG A 16 52.50 48.04 -37.44
N LEU A 17 51.24 48.48 -37.55
CA LEU A 17 50.86 49.61 -38.40
C LEU A 17 49.80 50.43 -37.67
N ILE A 18 50.18 51.67 -37.39
CA ILE A 18 49.39 52.72 -36.74
C ILE A 18 48.73 53.51 -37.86
N THR A 19 47.40 53.60 -37.85
CA THR A 19 46.67 54.65 -38.58
C THR A 19 45.61 55.22 -37.65
N ALA A 20 45.76 56.51 -37.35
CA ALA A 20 44.88 57.30 -36.50
C ALA A 20 43.52 57.55 -37.18
N LEU A 21 42.43 57.32 -36.44
CA LEU A 21 41.08 57.77 -36.81
C LEU A 21 40.53 58.67 -35.69
N VAL A 22 39.91 59.75 -36.14
CA VAL A 22 39.47 60.95 -35.44
C VAL A 22 38.49 60.66 -34.28
N LEU A 23 38.72 61.32 -33.13
CA LEU A 23 37.84 61.32 -31.95
C LEU A 23 36.45 61.87 -32.27
N SER A 24 35.42 61.10 -31.95
CA SER A 24 34.11 61.63 -31.53
C SER A 24 33.84 61.14 -30.10
N VAL A 25 33.71 62.07 -29.17
CA VAL A 25 33.43 61.79 -27.75
C VAL A 25 31.93 61.53 -27.62
N GLY A 26 31.54 60.27 -27.74
CA GLY A 26 30.22 59.81 -27.30
C GLY A 26 30.26 59.51 -25.81
N ALA A 27 29.49 60.27 -25.03
CA ALA A 27 29.24 59.95 -23.63
C ALA A 27 28.46 58.62 -23.53
N TYR A 28 29.18 57.52 -23.34
CA TYR A 28 28.56 56.24 -22.98
C TYR A 28 28.21 56.28 -21.50
N ALA A 29 26.94 56.55 -21.19
CA ALA A 29 26.36 56.16 -19.92
C ALA A 29 26.38 54.63 -19.87
N VAL A 30 27.24 54.06 -19.02
CA VAL A 30 27.16 52.64 -18.68
C VAL A 30 25.83 52.45 -17.97
N PRO A 31 24.88 51.64 -18.48
CA PRO A 31 23.70 51.32 -17.71
C PRO A 31 24.17 50.52 -16.50
N MET A 32 24.09 51.10 -15.30
CA MET A 32 24.08 50.29 -14.09
C MET A 32 22.87 49.36 -14.22
N SER A 33 23.13 48.08 -14.49
CA SER A 33 22.12 47.04 -14.38
C SER A 33 21.64 47.03 -12.94
N VAL A 34 20.45 47.57 -12.70
CA VAL A 34 19.76 47.43 -11.41
C VAL A 34 19.46 45.94 -11.27
N GLN A 35 20.31 45.23 -10.54
CA GLN A 35 20.06 43.82 -10.24
C GLN A 35 18.79 43.78 -9.38
N ALA A 36 17.72 43.19 -9.92
CA ALA A 36 16.44 43.13 -9.23
C ALA A 36 16.63 42.41 -7.89
N ALA A 37 16.44 43.13 -6.79
CA ALA A 37 16.52 42.56 -5.47
C ALA A 37 15.36 41.57 -5.28
N CYS A 38 15.67 40.37 -4.80
CA CYS A 38 14.65 39.38 -4.49
C CYS A 38 13.67 39.92 -3.44
N ALA A 39 12.39 39.58 -3.56
CA ALA A 39 11.41 39.96 -2.54
C ALA A 39 11.87 39.44 -1.17
N THR A 40 11.86 40.29 -0.15
CA THR A 40 12.28 39.89 1.19
C THR A 40 11.29 38.87 1.77
N TRP A 41 11.81 37.78 2.32
CA TRP A 41 11.01 36.79 3.04
C TRP A 41 10.34 37.44 4.25
N ALA A 42 9.08 37.09 4.49
CA ALA A 42 8.33 37.50 5.67
C ALA A 42 7.34 36.41 6.07
N GLU A 43 7.16 36.23 7.38
CA GLU A 43 6.11 35.37 7.92
C GLU A 43 4.71 35.85 7.50
N GLY A 44 3.77 34.92 7.39
CA GLY A 44 2.40 35.13 6.93
C GLY A 44 2.20 34.93 5.42
N ASN A 45 3.27 34.84 4.63
CA ASN A 45 3.17 34.67 3.17
C ASN A 45 3.13 33.21 2.73
N THR A 46 2.46 32.97 1.61
CA THR A 46 2.54 31.70 0.86
C THR A 46 3.57 31.82 -0.26
N TYR A 47 4.50 30.87 -0.30
CA TYR A 47 5.53 30.75 -1.32
C TYR A 47 5.26 29.51 -2.16
N THR A 48 5.17 29.66 -3.48
CA THR A 48 5.07 28.54 -4.41
C THR A 48 6.43 27.91 -4.65
N ALA A 49 6.47 26.60 -4.95
CA ALA A 49 7.72 25.94 -5.32
C ALA A 49 8.43 26.68 -6.47
N GLY A 50 9.73 26.91 -6.33
CA GLY A 50 10.55 27.69 -7.27
C GLY A 50 10.59 29.21 -7.01
N THR A 51 9.79 29.76 -6.10
CA THR A 51 9.88 31.18 -5.74
C THR A 51 11.22 31.50 -5.08
N VAL A 52 11.86 32.60 -5.51
CA VAL A 52 13.13 33.07 -4.95
C VAL A 52 12.91 34.31 -4.07
N VAL A 53 13.43 34.29 -2.84
CA VAL A 53 13.31 35.35 -1.84
C VAL A 53 14.66 35.74 -1.24
N SER A 54 14.76 36.92 -0.63
CA SER A 54 15.92 37.33 0.17
C SER A 54 15.64 37.19 1.67
N TYR A 55 16.58 36.60 2.42
CA TYR A 55 16.56 36.54 3.89
C TYR A 55 17.98 36.67 4.44
N GLY A 56 18.20 37.56 5.40
CA GLY A 56 19.53 37.78 6.00
C GLY A 56 20.61 38.21 4.99
N GLY A 57 20.23 38.85 3.89
CA GLY A 57 21.16 39.27 2.81
C GLY A 57 21.48 38.19 1.77
N SER A 58 21.00 36.96 1.95
CA SER A 58 21.19 35.84 1.03
C SER A 58 19.90 35.51 0.26
N SER A 59 20.03 34.93 -0.93
CA SER A 59 18.92 34.46 -1.75
C SER A 59 18.59 32.99 -1.49
N TYR A 60 17.31 32.64 -1.49
CA TYR A 60 16.83 31.27 -1.29
C TYR A 60 15.69 30.93 -2.24
N THR A 61 15.63 29.69 -2.70
CA THR A 61 14.58 29.14 -3.57
C THR A 61 13.68 28.20 -2.76
N ALA A 62 12.36 28.38 -2.85
CA ALA A 62 11.40 27.48 -2.21
C ALA A 62 11.39 26.10 -2.89
N LEU A 63 11.57 25.02 -2.13
CA LEU A 63 11.58 23.64 -2.64
C LEU A 63 10.16 23.09 -2.85
N VAL A 64 9.23 23.53 -2.00
CA VAL A 64 7.83 23.11 -2.01
C VAL A 64 6.92 24.30 -1.76
N THR A 65 5.69 24.25 -2.25
CA THR A 65 4.68 25.26 -1.95
C THR A 65 4.29 25.19 -0.47
N HIS A 66 4.44 26.28 0.28
CA HIS A 66 4.14 26.32 1.71
C HIS A 66 3.75 27.74 2.17
N THR A 67 3.09 27.84 3.32
CA THR A 67 2.83 29.11 4.03
C THR A 67 3.74 29.20 5.25
N ALA A 68 4.53 30.27 5.34
CA ALA A 68 5.38 30.53 6.49
C ALA A 68 4.56 31.17 7.62
N TYR A 69 3.70 30.40 8.30
CA TYR A 69 2.80 30.94 9.34
C TYR A 69 3.56 31.72 10.42
N VAL A 70 2.96 32.81 10.91
CA VAL A 70 3.57 33.68 11.93
C VAL A 70 3.91 32.87 13.19
N GLY A 71 5.15 33.00 13.66
CA GLY A 71 5.65 32.34 14.87
C GLY A 71 6.19 30.92 14.69
N THR A 72 6.17 30.34 13.49
CA THR A 72 6.78 29.02 13.25
C THR A 72 8.29 29.08 13.02
N ASN A 73 8.84 30.27 12.78
CA ASN A 73 10.24 30.50 12.46
C ASN A 73 10.74 29.66 11.27
N TRP A 74 9.87 29.40 10.29
CA TRP A 74 10.19 28.69 9.05
C TRP A 74 10.97 29.57 8.06
N ASN A 75 12.02 30.22 8.55
CA ASN A 75 12.82 31.14 7.76
C ASN A 75 13.79 30.38 6.83
N PRO A 76 14.17 30.98 5.69
CA PRO A 76 14.99 30.30 4.69
C PRO A 76 16.35 29.77 5.16
N ALA A 77 16.94 30.35 6.21
CA ALA A 77 18.20 29.89 6.77
C ALA A 77 18.05 28.72 7.75
N ALA A 78 16.93 28.64 8.47
CA ALA A 78 16.69 27.64 9.52
C ALA A 78 15.90 26.41 9.04
N THR A 79 15.34 26.44 7.82
CA THR A 79 14.42 25.39 7.35
C THR A 79 14.84 24.82 5.99
N PRO A 80 15.94 24.05 5.93
CA PRO A 80 16.48 23.50 4.68
C PRO A 80 15.57 22.47 4.00
N THR A 81 14.53 22.00 4.70
CA THR A 81 13.48 21.13 4.13
C THR A 81 12.47 21.90 3.27
N LEU A 82 12.36 23.22 3.45
CA LEU A 82 11.45 24.10 2.70
C LEU A 82 12.21 25.01 1.71
N TRP A 83 13.48 25.28 1.99
CA TRP A 83 14.29 26.28 1.28
C TRP A 83 15.66 25.72 0.88
N GLN A 84 16.12 26.11 -0.31
CA GLN A 84 17.47 25.86 -0.79
C GLN A 84 18.22 27.18 -0.97
N ALA A 85 19.47 27.25 -0.52
CA ALA A 85 20.32 28.43 -0.72
C ALA A 85 20.64 28.64 -2.22
N GLY A 86 20.51 29.88 -2.69
CA GLY A 86 20.72 30.27 -4.09
C GLY A 86 19.42 30.57 -4.87
N GLY A 87 19.58 30.96 -6.13
CA GLY A 87 18.50 31.36 -7.05
C GLY A 87 18.74 32.74 -7.65
N ASN A 88 18.50 32.90 -8.95
CA ASN A 88 18.64 34.19 -9.64
C ASN A 88 17.28 34.88 -9.71
N CYS A 89 17.21 36.13 -9.23
CA CYS A 89 16.03 36.96 -9.33
C CYS A 89 15.93 37.52 -10.76
N GLY A 90 15.17 36.80 -11.60
CA GLY A 90 14.90 37.13 -13.00
C GLY A 90 13.58 37.86 -13.18
N THR A 91 13.51 38.71 -14.21
CA THR A 91 12.32 39.46 -14.61
C THR A 91 11.15 38.53 -14.93
N SER A 92 10.02 38.79 -14.27
CA SER A 92 8.69 38.22 -14.45
C SER A 92 8.39 37.67 -15.85
N PRO A 93 7.82 36.45 -16.01
CA PRO A 93 7.10 36.13 -17.23
C PRO A 93 5.84 37.01 -17.35
N THR A 94 5.52 37.37 -18.58
CA THR A 94 4.43 38.25 -19.02
C THR A 94 3.05 37.86 -18.43
N PRO A 95 2.27 38.80 -17.88
CA PRO A 95 0.92 38.53 -17.41
C PRO A 95 -0.06 38.33 -18.58
N THR A 96 -0.87 37.27 -18.48
CA THR A 96 -2.06 37.05 -19.31
C THR A 96 -3.16 38.08 -18.94
N PRO A 97 -3.94 38.64 -19.90
CA PRO A 97 -4.83 39.78 -19.65
C PRO A 97 -5.95 39.56 -18.62
N PRO A 98 -6.40 40.60 -17.89
CA PRO A 98 -7.40 40.50 -16.85
C PRO A 98 -8.84 40.46 -17.38
N THR A 99 -9.68 39.64 -16.75
CA THR A 99 -11.15 39.68 -16.84
C THR A 99 -11.68 40.89 -16.04
N PRO A 100 -12.63 41.70 -16.57
CA PRO A 100 -13.09 42.91 -15.91
C PRO A 100 -13.94 42.65 -14.66
N THR A 101 -13.73 43.49 -13.64
CA THR A 101 -14.45 43.52 -12.35
C THR A 101 -15.78 44.30 -12.47
N PRO A 102 -16.91 43.82 -11.90
CA PRO A 102 -18.15 44.60 -11.85
C PRO A 102 -18.20 45.58 -10.66
N THR A 103 -18.80 46.73 -10.93
CA THR A 103 -19.07 47.87 -10.04
C THR A 103 -20.19 47.58 -9.01
N PRO A 104 -20.23 48.21 -7.82
CA PRO A 104 -21.27 47.97 -6.81
C PRO A 104 -22.62 48.59 -7.20
N VAL A 105 -23.73 47.87 -7.00
CA VAL A 105 -25.10 48.38 -7.10
C VAL A 105 -25.86 48.27 -5.77
N THR A 106 -26.55 49.35 -5.42
CA THR A 106 -27.46 49.58 -4.29
C THR A 106 -28.80 48.82 -4.49
N PRO A 107 -29.51 48.38 -3.43
CA PRO A 107 -30.60 47.40 -3.55
C PRO A 107 -31.95 48.01 -4.01
N THR A 108 -32.77 47.20 -4.69
CA THR A 108 -34.17 47.47 -5.08
C THR A 108 -35.01 46.22 -4.72
N PRO A 109 -36.27 46.34 -4.26
CA PRO A 109 -36.90 45.35 -3.39
C PRO A 109 -37.48 44.11 -4.08
N THR A 110 -37.60 43.08 -3.25
CA THR A 110 -37.98 41.67 -3.48
C THR A 110 -39.41 41.46 -3.98
N PRO A 111 -39.66 40.55 -4.95
CA PRO A 111 -40.96 39.93 -5.16
C PRO A 111 -41.20 38.78 -4.15
N VAL A 112 -42.35 38.81 -3.50
CA VAL A 112 -42.83 37.80 -2.54
C VAL A 112 -43.43 36.61 -3.29
N VAL A 113 -42.98 35.38 -2.99
CA VAL A 113 -43.54 34.09 -3.46
C VAL A 113 -43.41 33.07 -2.29
N PRO A 114 -44.37 32.13 -2.09
CA PRO A 114 -44.90 31.84 -0.77
C PRO A 114 -44.11 30.83 0.06
N THR A 115 -44.30 30.97 1.36
CA THR A 115 -43.86 30.15 2.48
C THR A 115 -44.18 28.66 2.31
N PRO A 116 -43.18 27.76 2.26
CA PRO A 116 -43.36 26.38 2.68
C PRO A 116 -43.30 26.27 4.20
N THR A 117 -44.18 25.44 4.73
CA THR A 117 -44.41 25.14 6.15
C THR A 117 -43.11 24.81 6.92
N PRO A 118 -42.90 25.36 8.13
CA PRO A 118 -41.65 25.18 8.89
C PRO A 118 -41.47 23.72 9.32
N VAL A 119 -40.39 23.11 8.88
CA VAL A 119 -39.84 21.89 9.50
C VAL A 119 -38.87 22.34 10.57
N VAL A 120 -39.12 21.97 11.82
CA VAL A 120 -38.26 22.31 12.97
C VAL A 120 -36.88 21.69 12.76
N PRO A 121 -35.80 22.49 12.58
CA PRO A 121 -34.46 21.93 12.54
C PRO A 121 -34.02 21.55 13.96
N THR A 122 -33.72 20.27 14.16
CA THR A 122 -32.97 19.78 15.31
C THR A 122 -31.61 20.51 15.35
N PRO A 123 -31.19 21.08 16.50
CA PRO A 123 -29.92 21.82 16.56
C PRO A 123 -28.76 20.89 16.22
N THR A 124 -28.05 21.22 15.14
CA THR A 124 -26.77 20.60 14.81
C THR A 124 -25.70 21.28 15.68
N PRO A 125 -24.93 20.54 16.49
CA PRO A 125 -23.94 21.14 17.36
C PRO A 125 -22.84 21.80 16.53
N THR A 126 -22.64 23.11 16.75
CA THR A 126 -21.47 23.85 16.27
C THR A 126 -20.21 23.19 16.83
N GLY A 127 -19.37 22.62 15.94
CA GLY A 127 -18.09 22.03 16.30
C GLY A 127 -17.24 23.03 17.08
N THR A 128 -16.85 22.64 18.29
CA THR A 128 -16.04 23.46 19.19
C THR A 128 -14.57 23.38 18.77
N THR A 129 -13.79 24.45 18.98
CA THR A 129 -12.33 24.47 18.78
C THR A 129 -11.66 23.34 19.55
N CYS A 130 -10.63 22.70 18.97
CA CYS A 130 -9.86 21.66 19.66
C CYS A 130 -9.11 22.22 20.88
N PHE A 131 -9.17 21.53 22.01
CA PHE A 131 -8.36 21.82 23.21
C PHE A 131 -6.95 21.20 23.10
N ALA A 132 -6.10 21.43 24.10
CA ALA A 132 -4.77 20.82 24.18
C ALA A 132 -4.85 19.28 24.17
N ALA A 133 -3.88 18.61 23.55
CA ALA A 133 -3.88 17.15 23.45
C ALA A 133 -3.79 16.50 24.85
N TRP A 134 -4.56 15.43 25.05
CA TRP A 134 -4.48 14.63 26.28
C TRP A 134 -3.13 13.92 26.40
N ASN A 135 -2.59 13.87 27.62
CA ASN A 135 -1.32 13.23 27.94
C ASN A 135 -1.47 12.34 29.17
N SER A 136 -1.10 11.07 29.06
CA SER A 136 -1.26 10.07 30.12
C SER A 136 -0.44 10.34 31.39
N GLY A 137 0.69 11.05 31.27
CA GLY A 137 1.54 11.43 32.40
C GLY A 137 1.04 12.67 33.15
N THR A 138 0.06 13.40 32.62
CA THR A 138 -0.47 14.63 33.22
C THR A 138 -1.68 14.31 34.11
N ALA A 139 -1.70 14.87 35.32
CA ALA A 139 -2.87 14.81 36.17
C ALA A 139 -3.85 15.92 35.80
N TYR A 140 -5.11 15.55 35.57
CA TYR A 140 -6.21 16.46 35.22
C TYR A 140 -7.23 16.51 36.34
N THR A 141 -7.73 17.70 36.66
CA THR A 141 -8.73 17.99 37.68
C THR A 141 -10.09 18.30 37.04
N GLY A 142 -11.17 18.17 37.81
CA GLY A 142 -12.54 18.36 37.32
C GLY A 142 -12.72 19.69 36.55
N GLY A 143 -13.30 19.61 35.35
CA GLY A 143 -13.54 20.72 34.44
C GLY A 143 -12.44 20.97 33.40
N GLN A 144 -11.25 20.35 33.53
CA GLN A 144 -10.17 20.51 32.55
C GLN A 144 -10.48 19.77 31.25
N LYS A 145 -10.18 20.40 30.11
CA LYS A 145 -10.54 19.93 28.78
C LYS A 145 -9.34 19.60 27.93
N VAL A 146 -9.45 18.51 27.17
CA VAL A 146 -8.40 17.98 26.31
C VAL A 146 -8.98 17.47 25.00
N THR A 147 -8.15 17.37 23.97
CA THR A 147 -8.49 16.66 22.74
C THR A 147 -7.81 15.30 22.73
N TYR A 148 -8.55 14.25 22.41
CA TYR A 148 -8.00 12.93 22.15
C TYR A 148 -8.73 12.31 20.95
N ASN A 149 -7.99 11.88 19.93
CA ASN A 149 -8.54 11.30 18.70
C ASN A 149 -9.62 12.15 18.00
N GLY A 150 -9.41 13.47 17.91
CA GLY A 150 -10.33 14.38 17.22
C GLY A 150 -11.63 14.67 17.97
N VAL A 151 -11.72 14.27 19.24
CA VAL A 151 -12.87 14.53 20.12
C VAL A 151 -12.39 15.28 21.35
N ASN A 152 -13.14 16.31 21.74
CA ASN A 152 -12.92 17.06 22.97
C ASN A 152 -13.52 16.29 24.15
N TYR A 153 -12.80 16.22 25.26
CA TYR A 153 -13.22 15.60 26.51
C TYR A 153 -13.02 16.56 27.69
N GLU A 154 -13.86 16.46 28.72
CA GLU A 154 -13.78 17.20 29.97
C GLU A 154 -13.64 16.24 31.15
N ALA A 155 -12.64 16.44 32.00
CA ALA A 155 -12.45 15.64 33.22
C ALA A 155 -13.59 15.91 34.21
N ARG A 156 -14.22 14.88 34.76
CA ARG A 156 -15.29 15.00 35.78
C ARG A 156 -14.73 15.20 37.18
N TRP A 157 -13.59 14.60 37.47
CA TRP A 157 -12.85 14.69 38.73
C TRP A 157 -11.36 14.43 38.45
N TRP A 158 -10.54 14.35 39.50
CA TRP A 158 -9.11 14.09 39.36
C TRP A 158 -8.84 12.76 38.65
N THR A 159 -7.98 12.77 37.63
CA THR A 159 -7.58 11.59 36.87
C THR A 159 -6.16 11.75 36.32
N GLN A 160 -5.40 10.67 36.27
CA GLN A 160 -4.08 10.61 35.64
C GLN A 160 -3.92 9.24 34.99
N GLY A 161 -3.56 9.21 33.71
CA GLY A 161 -3.38 7.97 32.96
C GLY A 161 -4.66 7.33 32.40
N ASP A 162 -5.86 7.69 32.88
CA ASP A 162 -7.11 7.15 32.35
C ASP A 162 -7.41 7.70 30.95
N ASN A 163 -7.62 6.81 29.97
CA ASN A 163 -7.85 7.19 28.58
C ASN A 163 -9.25 7.84 28.38
N PRO A 164 -9.33 9.05 27.79
CA PRO A 164 -10.61 9.71 27.55
C PRO A 164 -11.60 8.94 26.69
N ALA A 165 -11.13 8.22 25.66
CA ALA A 165 -11.99 7.45 24.76
C ALA A 165 -12.53 6.14 25.36
N GLN A 166 -11.97 5.68 26.48
CA GLN A 166 -12.33 4.40 27.12
C GLN A 166 -13.04 4.58 28.46
N SER A 167 -13.21 5.81 28.94
CA SER A 167 -13.82 6.09 30.24
C SER A 167 -15.30 5.70 30.33
N GLY A 168 -15.99 5.52 29.19
CA GLY A 168 -17.42 5.24 29.18
C GLY A 168 -18.26 6.36 29.81
N GLU A 169 -19.56 6.13 29.98
CA GLU A 169 -20.48 7.16 30.49
C GLU A 169 -20.18 7.56 31.95
N TRP A 170 -19.64 6.63 32.75
CA TRP A 170 -19.41 6.79 34.20
C TRP A 170 -17.96 7.04 34.59
N GLY A 171 -17.01 7.05 33.65
CA GLY A 171 -15.60 7.23 33.97
C GLY A 171 -15.16 8.69 34.08
N PRO A 172 -13.85 8.92 34.25
CA PRO A 172 -13.31 10.24 34.58
C PRO A 172 -13.44 11.26 33.44
N TRP A 173 -13.62 10.84 32.19
CA TRP A 173 -13.74 11.74 31.03
C TRP A 173 -15.16 11.79 30.46
N LYS A 174 -15.71 12.99 30.33
CA LYS A 174 -16.96 13.29 29.65
C LYS A 174 -16.68 13.72 28.21
N ASN A 175 -17.29 13.06 27.23
CA ASN A 175 -17.21 13.46 25.82
C ASN A 175 -17.96 14.80 25.59
N VAL A 176 -17.29 15.78 24.99
CA VAL A 176 -17.80 17.14 24.70
C VAL A 176 -18.04 17.35 23.20
N GLY A 177 -17.79 16.33 22.38
CA GLY A 177 -18.06 16.32 20.94
C GLY A 177 -16.79 16.41 20.09
N PRO A 178 -16.93 16.22 18.76
CA PRO A 178 -15.82 16.31 17.83
C PRO A 178 -15.21 17.71 17.83
N CYS A 179 -13.91 17.78 17.62
CA CYS A 179 -13.21 19.05 17.47
C CYS A 179 -12.86 19.31 16.00
N GLY A 180 -13.14 20.52 15.52
CA GLY A 180 -12.96 20.94 14.11
C GLY A 180 -14.25 20.99 13.28
N THR A 181 -14.20 21.69 12.15
CA THR A 181 -15.33 21.87 11.22
C THR A 181 -15.26 20.85 10.08
N THR A 182 -16.22 19.92 10.02
CA THR A 182 -16.44 19.09 8.82
C THR A 182 -17.21 19.90 7.77
N PRO A 183 -16.80 19.93 6.48
CA PRO A 183 -17.58 20.60 5.44
C PRO A 183 -18.91 19.87 5.18
N THR A 184 -20.00 20.63 5.14
CA THR A 184 -21.35 20.17 4.80
C THR A 184 -21.43 19.72 3.34
N PRO A 185 -21.99 18.55 3.01
CA PRO A 185 -22.27 18.19 1.61
C PRO A 185 -23.47 19.00 1.08
N THR A 186 -23.32 19.63 -0.08
CA THR A 186 -24.39 20.34 -0.79
C THR A 186 -25.42 19.35 -1.38
N PRO A 187 -26.73 19.48 -1.10
CA PRO A 187 -27.75 18.67 -1.76
C PRO A 187 -27.88 19.04 -3.24
N VAL A 188 -27.81 18.06 -4.14
CA VAL A 188 -28.12 18.24 -5.57
C VAL A 188 -29.60 17.95 -5.84
N THR A 189 -30.27 18.87 -6.54
CA THR A 189 -31.63 18.74 -7.06
C THR A 189 -31.60 18.01 -8.43
N PRO A 190 -32.52 17.07 -8.72
CA PRO A 190 -32.52 16.38 -10.01
C PRO A 190 -33.06 17.27 -11.14
N THR A 191 -32.32 17.38 -12.24
CA THR A 191 -32.75 18.05 -13.47
C THR A 191 -33.55 17.07 -14.37
N PRO A 192 -34.65 17.48 -15.01
CA PRO A 192 -35.38 16.63 -15.96
C PRO A 192 -34.55 16.31 -17.20
N VAL A 193 -34.51 15.04 -17.60
CA VAL A 193 -33.86 14.57 -18.82
C VAL A 193 -34.76 14.72 -20.05
N THR A 194 -34.24 15.33 -21.11
CA THR A 194 -34.81 15.29 -22.46
C THR A 194 -34.09 14.19 -23.26
N PRO A 195 -34.79 13.28 -23.96
CA PRO A 195 -34.14 12.22 -24.72
C PRO A 195 -33.45 12.79 -25.95
N THR A 196 -32.16 12.52 -26.10
CA THR A 196 -31.33 12.86 -27.28
C THR A 196 -30.68 11.55 -27.79
N PRO A 197 -30.62 11.33 -29.12
CA PRO A 197 -30.48 9.99 -29.70
C PRO A 197 -29.12 9.32 -29.48
N THR A 198 -29.18 7.99 -29.52
CA THR A 198 -28.06 7.05 -29.41
C THR A 198 -26.93 7.38 -30.38
N VAL A 199 -25.77 7.73 -29.83
CA VAL A 199 -24.47 7.71 -30.53
C VAL A 199 -23.58 6.64 -29.90
N THR A 200 -23.03 5.80 -30.79
CA THR A 200 -22.10 4.70 -30.51
C THR A 200 -20.87 5.17 -29.73
N PRO A 201 -20.46 4.50 -28.63
CA PRO A 201 -19.37 4.99 -27.77
C PRO A 201 -18.00 4.81 -28.42
N THR A 202 -17.18 5.86 -28.35
CA THR A 202 -15.72 5.81 -28.53
C THR A 202 -15.07 5.70 -27.13
N PRO A 203 -13.99 4.94 -26.93
CA PRO A 203 -13.45 4.67 -25.59
C PRO A 203 -12.87 5.94 -24.94
N VAL A 204 -13.32 6.26 -23.73
CA VAL A 204 -12.71 7.29 -22.87
C VAL A 204 -11.83 6.65 -21.79
N THR A 205 -10.62 7.16 -21.64
CA THR A 205 -9.66 6.82 -20.58
C THR A 205 -10.19 7.28 -19.22
N PRO A 206 -10.20 6.44 -18.16
CA PRO A 206 -10.80 6.81 -16.89
C PRO A 206 -9.93 7.80 -16.10
N THR A 207 -10.55 8.87 -15.59
CA THR A 207 -10.04 9.76 -14.54
C THR A 207 -10.10 9.03 -13.18
N PRO A 208 -9.06 9.11 -12.32
CA PRO A 208 -9.03 8.36 -11.07
C PRO A 208 -10.04 8.89 -10.04
N THR A 209 -10.90 7.99 -9.55
CA THR A 209 -11.82 8.21 -8.43
C THR A 209 -11.05 8.35 -7.10
N PRO A 210 -11.45 9.25 -6.18
CA PRO A 210 -10.86 9.34 -4.84
C PRO A 210 -10.92 7.98 -4.11
N VAL A 211 -9.79 7.55 -3.56
CA VAL A 211 -9.66 6.27 -2.83
C VAL A 211 -10.18 6.46 -1.41
N THR A 212 -11.26 5.77 -1.05
CA THR A 212 -11.72 5.70 0.36
C THR A 212 -10.64 5.02 1.21
N PRO A 213 -10.16 5.63 2.30
CA PRO A 213 -9.27 4.96 3.25
C PRO A 213 -9.87 3.61 3.71
N GLY A 214 -9.09 2.53 3.58
CA GLY A 214 -9.50 1.17 3.98
C GLY A 214 -9.99 0.23 2.86
N SER A 215 -9.83 0.59 1.59
CA SER A 215 -10.06 -0.35 0.47
C SER A 215 -8.91 -1.32 0.22
N ARG A 216 -7.67 -0.94 0.60
CA ARG A 216 -6.46 -1.73 0.32
C ARG A 216 -6.22 -2.77 1.40
N MET A 217 -5.66 -3.91 0.98
CA MET A 217 -5.27 -4.98 1.89
C MET A 217 -3.77 -4.94 2.17
N TYR A 218 -3.43 -5.20 3.42
CA TYR A 218 -2.14 -5.75 3.81
C TYR A 218 -2.38 -7.11 4.45
N VAL A 219 -1.93 -8.15 3.75
CA VAL A 219 -2.13 -9.56 4.12
C VAL A 219 -0.84 -10.09 4.70
N GLY A 220 -0.89 -10.70 5.88
CA GLY A 220 0.27 -11.42 6.40
C GLY A 220 0.00 -12.90 6.48
N TYR A 221 0.91 -13.72 5.95
CA TYR A 221 0.88 -15.14 6.22
C TYR A 221 1.49 -15.42 7.59
N SER A 222 0.76 -16.17 8.39
CA SER A 222 1.16 -16.63 9.72
C SER A 222 1.44 -18.12 9.62
N SER A 223 2.71 -18.50 9.50
CA SER A 223 3.13 -19.90 9.66
C SER A 223 2.72 -20.42 11.02
N THR A 224 1.99 -21.52 11.02
CA THR A 224 1.58 -22.24 12.22
C THR A 224 2.70 -23.11 12.76
N TRP A 225 3.68 -23.52 11.96
CA TRP A 225 4.88 -24.19 12.48
C TRP A 225 5.79 -23.21 13.21
N ASN A 226 6.43 -23.70 14.28
CA ASN A 226 7.34 -22.92 15.12
C ASN A 226 6.73 -21.63 15.68
N THR A 227 5.40 -21.60 15.83
CA THR A 227 4.65 -20.51 16.47
C THR A 227 3.66 -21.09 17.48
N SER A 228 3.33 -20.32 18.52
CA SER A 228 2.31 -20.68 19.48
C SER A 228 1.00 -20.04 19.04
N LEU A 229 -0.11 -20.74 19.29
CA LEU A 229 -1.43 -20.14 19.07
C LEU A 229 -1.64 -18.85 19.90
N TYR A 230 -0.92 -18.70 21.01
CA TYR A 230 -0.96 -17.50 21.88
C TYR A 230 -0.18 -16.31 21.31
N ASP A 231 0.54 -16.49 20.21
CA ASP A 231 1.14 -15.38 19.49
C ASP A 231 0.14 -14.69 18.56
N LEU A 232 -0.96 -15.36 18.20
CA LEU A 232 -2.03 -14.86 17.34
C LEU A 232 -2.95 -13.87 18.07
N THR A 233 -2.40 -12.84 18.69
CA THR A 233 -3.16 -11.85 19.46
C THR A 233 -3.13 -10.47 18.80
N THR A 234 -4.08 -9.62 19.21
CA THR A 234 -4.12 -8.22 18.77
C THR A 234 -2.90 -7.41 19.25
N ALA A 235 -2.21 -7.84 20.31
CA ALA A 235 -1.00 -7.18 20.79
C ALA A 235 0.23 -7.50 19.94
N ASN A 236 0.27 -8.70 19.34
CA ASN A 236 1.43 -9.20 18.61
C ASN A 236 1.34 -8.98 17.09
N ILE A 237 0.17 -8.57 16.59
CA ILE A 237 -0.07 -8.34 15.17
C ILE A 237 -0.44 -6.87 14.98
N PRO A 238 0.39 -6.07 14.29
CA PRO A 238 0.09 -4.67 14.01
C PRO A 238 -1.30 -4.46 13.40
N SER A 239 -1.98 -3.39 13.81
CA SER A 239 -3.35 -3.11 13.36
C SER A 239 -3.46 -2.78 11.86
N TYR A 240 -2.32 -2.48 11.19
CA TYR A 240 -2.28 -2.32 9.74
C TYR A 240 -2.36 -3.64 8.96
N PHE A 241 -2.22 -4.80 9.62
CA PHE A 241 -2.58 -6.08 9.01
C PHE A 241 -4.11 -6.20 8.92
N THR A 242 -4.62 -5.91 7.75
CA THR A 242 -6.05 -6.06 7.42
C THR A 242 -6.48 -7.52 7.35
N HIS A 243 -5.57 -8.41 6.97
CA HIS A 243 -5.81 -9.85 6.83
C HIS A 243 -4.65 -10.66 7.40
N VAL A 244 -4.96 -11.83 7.95
CA VAL A 244 -3.98 -12.83 8.39
C VAL A 244 -4.37 -14.18 7.82
N ASN A 245 -3.49 -14.81 7.05
CA ASN A 245 -3.68 -16.15 6.50
C ASN A 245 -2.96 -17.17 7.40
N LEU A 246 -3.69 -18.08 8.03
CA LEU A 246 -3.11 -19.14 8.87
C LEU A 246 -2.59 -20.27 7.98
N ALA A 247 -1.27 -20.44 7.93
CA ALA A 247 -0.57 -21.36 7.05
C ALA A 247 -0.03 -22.59 7.83
N PHE A 248 -0.42 -23.83 7.56
CA PHE A 248 -1.33 -24.28 6.51
C PHE A 248 -2.33 -25.33 7.00
N VAL A 249 -3.45 -25.39 6.29
CA VAL A 249 -4.44 -26.46 6.35
C VAL A 249 -4.11 -27.51 5.29
N ARG A 250 -4.32 -28.79 5.63
CA ARG A 250 -4.15 -29.90 4.67
C ARG A 250 -5.27 -29.84 3.62
N PRO A 251 -4.98 -29.96 2.32
CA PRO A 251 -6.02 -30.05 1.29
C PRO A 251 -7.02 -31.20 1.52
N ASP A 252 -6.54 -32.33 2.03
CA ASP A 252 -7.29 -33.56 2.27
C ASP A 252 -7.78 -33.70 3.72
N THR A 253 -7.91 -32.58 4.45
CA THR A 253 -8.27 -32.56 5.87
C THR A 253 -9.44 -33.48 6.19
N LYS A 254 -9.36 -34.17 7.34
CA LYS A 254 -10.42 -35.02 7.87
C LYS A 254 -11.27 -34.31 8.92
N TYR A 255 -11.27 -32.97 8.90
CA TYR A 255 -12.01 -32.17 9.87
C TYR A 255 -13.51 -32.43 9.76
N THR A 256 -14.12 -32.70 10.90
CA THR A 256 -15.57 -32.84 11.04
C THR A 256 -16.11 -31.66 11.85
N ARG A 257 -17.21 -31.07 11.40
CA ARG A 257 -17.87 -29.96 12.11
C ARG A 257 -18.13 -30.30 13.58
N GLY A 258 -17.82 -29.38 14.48
CA GLY A 258 -17.94 -29.53 15.92
C GLY A 258 -16.84 -30.35 16.60
N SER A 259 -15.86 -30.88 15.85
CA SER A 259 -14.75 -31.65 16.44
C SER A 259 -13.72 -30.76 17.15
N TYR A 260 -13.54 -29.52 16.68
CA TYR A 260 -12.51 -28.59 17.16
C TYR A 260 -11.07 -29.17 17.12
N ALA A 261 -10.84 -30.19 16.32
CA ALA A 261 -9.53 -30.82 16.11
C ALA A 261 -8.72 -29.99 15.09
N PHE A 262 -8.14 -28.90 15.58
CA PHE A 262 -7.36 -27.95 14.78
C PHE A 262 -5.87 -28.32 14.65
N ASP A 263 -5.44 -29.43 15.25
CA ASP A 263 -4.05 -29.88 15.22
C ASP A 263 -3.60 -30.39 13.85
N GLN A 264 -2.31 -30.69 13.74
CA GLN A 264 -1.63 -31.06 12.49
C GLN A 264 -2.18 -32.34 11.86
N GLU A 265 -2.62 -33.32 12.66
CA GLU A 265 -3.11 -34.60 12.13
C GLU A 265 -4.40 -34.41 11.33
N ILE A 266 -5.32 -33.61 11.88
CA ILE A 266 -6.67 -33.43 11.32
C ILE A 266 -6.75 -32.21 10.41
N ALA A 267 -6.51 -31.00 10.95
CA ALA A 267 -6.65 -29.75 10.22
C ALA A 267 -5.38 -29.36 9.47
N GLY A 268 -4.21 -29.74 9.98
CA GLY A 268 -2.92 -29.44 9.35
C GLY A 268 -2.11 -28.34 10.03
N PHE A 269 -2.68 -27.62 11.01
CA PHE A 269 -1.93 -26.57 11.69
C PHE A 269 -0.87 -27.13 12.62
N GLU A 270 0.30 -26.53 12.58
CA GLU A 270 1.52 -27.01 13.23
C GLU A 270 1.91 -26.17 14.45
N PHE A 271 0.93 -25.49 15.07
CA PHE A 271 1.16 -24.73 16.29
C PHE A 271 1.81 -25.63 17.35
N VAL A 272 2.73 -25.08 18.15
CA VAL A 272 3.52 -25.86 19.12
C VAL A 272 2.65 -26.69 20.07
N GLU A 273 1.45 -26.21 20.38
CA GLU A 273 0.45 -26.89 21.20
C GLU A 273 -0.10 -28.20 20.59
N GLY A 274 -0.03 -28.35 19.27
CA GLY A 274 -0.64 -29.43 18.48
C GLY A 274 0.27 -29.94 17.38
N ALA A 275 1.58 -29.71 17.49
CA ALA A 275 2.60 -30.16 16.56
C ALA A 275 3.07 -31.58 16.85
N ALA A 276 3.53 -32.27 15.80
CA ALA A 276 4.21 -33.56 15.90
C ALA A 276 5.50 -33.43 16.72
N THR A 277 5.77 -34.43 17.56
CA THR A 277 7.01 -34.54 18.33
C THR A 277 7.64 -35.91 18.13
N PRO A 278 8.91 -36.13 18.52
CA PRO A 278 9.52 -37.46 18.50
C PRO A 278 8.73 -38.53 19.29
N ASN A 279 7.90 -38.10 20.26
CA ASN A 279 7.07 -38.98 21.09
C ASN A 279 5.63 -39.13 20.57
N GLY A 280 5.35 -38.63 19.36
CA GLY A 280 4.04 -38.67 18.73
C GLY A 280 3.39 -37.29 18.58
N GLN A 281 2.20 -37.31 17.97
CA GLN A 281 1.41 -36.12 17.69
C GLN A 281 0.79 -35.55 18.96
N LYS A 282 0.93 -34.24 19.19
CA LYS A 282 0.10 -33.54 20.18
C LYS A 282 -1.27 -33.23 19.61
N LYS A 283 -2.30 -33.40 20.42
CA LYS A 283 -3.65 -32.90 20.15
C LYS A 283 -3.90 -31.66 20.97
N PHE A 284 -4.61 -30.71 20.39
CA PHE A 284 -5.11 -29.57 21.16
C PHE A 284 -6.04 -30.07 22.27
N THR A 285 -5.87 -29.51 23.45
CA THR A 285 -6.90 -29.56 24.49
C THR A 285 -8.12 -28.74 24.06
N ALA A 286 -9.30 -29.03 24.64
CA ALA A 286 -10.50 -28.23 24.39
C ALA A 286 -10.28 -26.74 24.70
N GLN A 287 -9.48 -26.42 25.73
CA GLN A 287 -9.12 -25.05 26.07
C GLN A 287 -8.27 -24.39 24.98
N GLN A 288 -7.22 -25.06 24.48
CA GLN A 288 -6.39 -24.53 23.40
C GLN A 288 -7.17 -24.31 22.10
N ALA A 289 -8.08 -25.23 21.76
CA ALA A 289 -8.97 -25.05 20.61
C ALA A 289 -9.90 -23.84 20.80
N GLN A 290 -10.43 -23.64 22.01
CA GLN A 290 -11.23 -22.46 22.35
C GLN A 290 -10.39 -21.17 22.30
N ASP A 291 -9.15 -21.20 22.80
CA ASP A 291 -8.25 -20.04 22.83
C ASP A 291 -7.86 -19.60 21.41
N LEU A 292 -7.59 -20.53 20.50
CA LEU A 292 -7.36 -20.20 19.10
C LEU A 292 -8.58 -19.47 18.49
N ARG A 293 -9.80 -19.94 18.76
CA ARG A 293 -11.03 -19.28 18.30
C ARG A 293 -11.25 -17.91 18.94
N ASN A 294 -10.90 -17.76 20.23
CA ASN A 294 -10.96 -16.48 20.93
C ASN A 294 -10.00 -15.47 20.31
N ASN A 295 -8.78 -15.91 19.98
CA ASN A 295 -7.76 -15.11 19.30
C ASN A 295 -8.24 -14.63 17.92
N ILE A 296 -8.82 -15.53 17.11
CA ILE A 296 -9.42 -15.19 15.81
C ILE A 296 -10.58 -14.20 15.99
N THR A 297 -11.43 -14.41 17.00
CA THR A 297 -12.55 -13.51 17.33
C THR A 297 -12.05 -12.12 17.75
N ALA A 298 -10.99 -12.03 18.54
CA ALA A 298 -10.39 -10.76 18.94
C ALA A 298 -9.82 -9.99 17.73
N LEU A 299 -9.14 -10.67 16.82
CA LEU A 299 -8.67 -10.08 15.55
C LEU A 299 -9.84 -9.58 14.70
N LYS A 300 -10.89 -10.39 14.57
CA LYS A 300 -12.12 -10.02 13.86
C LYS A 300 -12.79 -8.79 14.47
N ASN A 301 -12.90 -8.71 15.79
CA ASN A 301 -13.48 -7.56 16.50
C ASN A 301 -12.67 -6.28 16.32
N ARG A 302 -11.35 -6.40 16.10
CA ARG A 302 -10.46 -5.28 15.73
C ARG A 302 -10.59 -4.88 14.25
N GLY A 303 -11.24 -5.70 13.42
CA GLY A 303 -11.37 -5.48 11.98
C GLY A 303 -10.33 -6.21 11.12
N THR A 304 -9.48 -7.05 11.72
CA THR A 304 -8.56 -7.93 10.98
C THR A 304 -9.30 -9.22 10.58
N LYS A 305 -9.26 -9.56 9.29
CA LYS A 305 -9.90 -10.78 8.77
C LYS A 305 -8.92 -11.95 8.79
N VAL A 306 -9.28 -13.03 9.46
CA VAL A 306 -8.46 -14.25 9.47
C VAL A 306 -8.95 -15.22 8.39
N PHE A 307 -8.04 -15.70 7.56
CA PHE A 307 -8.29 -16.74 6.56
C PHE A 307 -7.56 -18.01 6.98
N ILE A 308 -8.11 -19.17 6.63
CA ILE A 308 -7.31 -20.40 6.62
C ILE A 308 -6.63 -20.51 5.26
N SER A 309 -5.33 -20.77 5.21
CA SER A 309 -4.63 -21.04 3.97
C SER A 309 -4.41 -22.53 3.80
N VAL A 310 -4.95 -23.08 2.72
CA VAL A 310 -4.94 -24.51 2.41
C VAL A 310 -3.84 -24.78 1.41
N GLY A 311 -2.92 -25.68 1.76
CA GLY A 311 -1.83 -26.06 0.88
C GLY A 311 -0.47 -25.50 1.30
N GLY A 312 0.16 -24.76 0.40
CA GLY A 312 1.58 -24.42 0.47
C GLY A 312 2.45 -25.48 -0.22
N TRP A 313 3.73 -25.15 -0.40
CA TRP A 313 4.71 -25.97 -1.12
C TRP A 313 4.71 -27.43 -0.70
N SER A 314 4.79 -27.72 0.60
CA SER A 314 4.89 -29.09 1.13
C SER A 314 3.70 -29.99 0.72
N TYR A 315 2.48 -29.47 0.75
CA TYR A 315 1.29 -30.23 0.35
C TYR A 315 1.14 -30.33 -1.17
N SER A 316 1.76 -29.40 -1.91
CA SER A 316 1.72 -29.36 -3.36
C SER A 316 2.67 -30.35 -4.03
N GLN A 317 3.61 -30.91 -3.27
CA GLN A 317 4.47 -32.01 -3.71
C GLN A 317 3.95 -33.40 -3.28
N GLY A 318 2.89 -33.46 -2.49
CA GLY A 318 2.27 -34.71 -2.06
C GLY A 318 1.00 -35.06 -2.85
N SER A 319 0.24 -36.03 -2.35
CA SER A 319 -1.01 -36.52 -2.96
C SER A 319 -2.26 -35.82 -2.42
N GLN A 320 -2.14 -34.94 -1.43
CA GLN A 320 -3.26 -34.38 -0.66
C GLN A 320 -4.25 -33.62 -1.55
N TRP A 321 -3.76 -32.88 -2.55
CA TRP A 321 -4.63 -32.14 -3.48
C TRP A 321 -5.56 -33.03 -4.30
N SER A 322 -5.14 -34.26 -4.62
CA SER A 322 -6.01 -35.23 -5.30
C SER A 322 -7.23 -35.65 -4.48
N GLN A 323 -7.19 -35.39 -3.17
CA GLN A 323 -8.26 -35.67 -2.20
C GLN A 323 -8.82 -34.40 -1.57
N PHE A 324 -8.68 -33.24 -2.23
CA PHE A 324 -9.22 -31.97 -1.75
C PHE A 324 -10.71 -32.09 -1.40
N ASN A 325 -11.09 -31.63 -0.21
CA ASN A 325 -12.46 -31.80 0.31
C ASN A 325 -13.08 -30.46 0.73
N ALA A 326 -13.83 -29.83 -0.19
CA ALA A 326 -14.49 -28.55 0.07
C ALA A 326 -15.42 -28.56 1.31
N PRO A 327 -16.29 -29.57 1.53
CA PRO A 327 -17.10 -29.67 2.75
C PRO A 327 -16.31 -29.56 4.05
N HIS A 328 -15.23 -30.34 4.20
CA HIS A 328 -14.41 -30.33 5.42
C HIS A 328 -13.65 -29.02 5.61
N ILE A 329 -13.16 -28.42 4.52
CA ILE A 329 -12.50 -27.10 4.54
C ILE A 329 -13.49 -26.02 4.99
N VAL A 330 -14.73 -26.04 4.50
CA VAL A 330 -15.78 -25.10 4.90
C VAL A 330 -16.18 -25.32 6.37
N ASP A 331 -16.28 -26.57 6.84
CA ASP A 331 -16.56 -26.85 8.25
C ASP A 331 -15.45 -26.34 9.18
N LEU A 332 -14.18 -26.56 8.81
CA LEU A 332 -13.03 -26.04 9.54
C LEU A 332 -13.04 -24.51 9.61
N ALA A 333 -13.23 -23.84 8.47
CA ALA A 333 -13.28 -22.39 8.40
C ALA A 333 -14.40 -21.80 9.25
N LEU A 334 -15.60 -22.40 9.21
CA LEU A 334 -16.76 -21.94 9.99
C LEU A 334 -16.56 -22.14 11.48
N ASP A 335 -16.05 -23.29 11.92
CA ASP A 335 -15.84 -23.56 13.35
C ASP A 335 -14.72 -22.69 13.93
N LEU A 336 -13.65 -22.41 13.17
CA LEU A 336 -12.61 -21.46 13.56
C LEU A 336 -13.11 -20.02 13.66
N GLY A 337 -14.18 -19.68 12.90
CA GLY A 337 -14.65 -18.30 12.76
C GLY A 337 -13.88 -17.49 11.72
N ALA A 338 -13.27 -18.16 10.74
CA ALA A 338 -12.54 -17.52 9.65
C ALA A 338 -13.46 -16.68 8.75
N ALA A 339 -12.88 -15.65 8.11
CA ALA A 339 -13.53 -14.80 7.11
C ALA A 339 -13.50 -15.42 5.70
N GLY A 340 -12.60 -16.38 5.46
CA GLY A 340 -12.45 -17.02 4.17
C GLY A 340 -11.38 -18.10 4.13
N VAL A 341 -11.18 -18.61 2.93
CA VAL A 341 -10.25 -19.68 2.59
C VAL A 341 -9.31 -19.17 1.52
N ASP A 342 -8.02 -19.28 1.78
CA ASP A 342 -6.95 -19.03 0.82
C ASP A 342 -6.49 -20.38 0.25
N ILE A 343 -6.40 -20.48 -1.08
CA ILE A 343 -5.94 -21.67 -1.78
C ILE A 343 -4.51 -21.42 -2.26
N ASP A 344 -3.56 -22.02 -1.55
CA ASP A 344 -2.14 -21.93 -1.85
C ASP A 344 -1.67 -23.19 -2.60
N TRP A 345 -2.18 -23.33 -3.83
CA TRP A 345 -1.91 -24.47 -4.70
C TRP A 345 -0.60 -24.25 -5.45
N GLU A 346 0.46 -24.87 -4.94
CA GLU A 346 1.83 -24.65 -5.39
C GLU A 346 2.36 -25.75 -6.34
N SER A 347 1.55 -26.14 -7.33
CA SER A 347 1.84 -27.33 -8.12
C SER A 347 2.92 -27.10 -9.18
N SER A 348 4.06 -27.75 -9.00
CA SER A 348 5.13 -27.84 -10.01
C SER A 348 4.82 -28.90 -11.09
N GLY A 349 5.56 -28.85 -12.20
CA GLY A 349 5.50 -29.87 -13.25
C GLY A 349 4.27 -29.80 -14.16
N SER A 350 3.56 -28.68 -14.15
CA SER A 350 2.51 -28.40 -15.12
C SER A 350 3.10 -28.15 -16.50
N SER A 351 2.64 -28.89 -17.51
CA SER A 351 3.06 -28.71 -18.90
C SER A 351 2.04 -27.81 -19.59
N CYS A 352 2.43 -26.56 -19.86
CA CYS A 352 1.60 -25.59 -20.57
C CYS A 352 1.92 -25.59 -22.06
N ASN A 353 0.88 -25.65 -22.90
CA ASN A 353 1.03 -25.28 -24.29
C ASN A 353 1.18 -23.76 -24.37
N LYS A 354 2.14 -23.26 -25.14
CA LYS A 354 2.42 -21.82 -25.26
C LYS A 354 1.63 -21.20 -26.42
N GLY A 355 0.35 -21.62 -26.49
CA GLY A 355 -0.62 -21.16 -27.47
C GLY A 355 -1.11 -19.75 -27.20
N ASP A 356 -1.97 -19.27 -28.10
CA ASP A 356 -2.68 -18.01 -27.88
C ASP A 356 -3.73 -18.14 -26.78
N ALA A 357 -4.35 -17.02 -26.39
CA ALA A 357 -5.33 -16.99 -25.31
C ALA A 357 -6.54 -17.92 -25.49
N ALA A 358 -6.82 -18.40 -26.71
CA ALA A 358 -7.92 -19.31 -27.02
C ALA A 358 -7.48 -20.79 -26.96
N THR A 359 -6.21 -21.07 -27.22
CA THR A 359 -5.64 -22.42 -27.27
C THR A 359 -4.78 -22.75 -26.05
N PHE A 360 -4.36 -21.75 -25.27
CA PHE A 360 -3.55 -21.91 -24.07
C PHE A 360 -4.20 -22.86 -23.07
N SER A 361 -3.42 -23.85 -22.63
CA SER A 361 -3.82 -24.75 -21.55
C SER A 361 -2.60 -25.39 -20.89
N CYS A 362 -2.74 -25.74 -19.62
CA CYS A 362 -1.77 -26.52 -18.86
C CYS A 362 -2.35 -27.87 -18.43
N SER A 363 -1.48 -28.87 -18.28
CA SER A 363 -1.88 -30.24 -17.92
C SER A 363 -2.68 -30.35 -16.61
N LYS A 364 -2.51 -29.40 -15.68
CA LYS A 364 -3.20 -29.36 -14.39
C LYS A 364 -4.28 -28.28 -14.26
N ASP A 365 -4.66 -27.60 -15.33
CA ASP A 365 -5.70 -26.55 -15.30
C ASP A 365 -7.02 -27.04 -14.70
N ALA A 366 -7.42 -28.27 -15.03
CA ALA A 366 -8.65 -28.87 -14.53
C ALA A 366 -8.61 -29.11 -13.02
N GLU A 367 -7.45 -29.45 -12.46
CA GLU A 367 -7.29 -29.73 -11.02
C GLU A 367 -7.61 -28.47 -10.21
N ILE A 368 -6.91 -27.37 -10.47
CA ILE A 368 -7.10 -26.11 -9.76
C ILE A 368 -8.48 -25.48 -10.06
N ALA A 369 -8.99 -25.61 -11.29
CA ALA A 369 -10.35 -25.15 -11.61
C ALA A 369 -11.43 -25.90 -10.82
N ASN A 370 -11.25 -27.20 -10.60
CA ASN A 370 -12.17 -28.03 -9.80
C ASN A 370 -12.07 -27.70 -8.30
N ILE A 371 -10.87 -27.45 -7.78
CA ILE A 371 -10.66 -26.99 -6.40
C ILE A 371 -11.43 -25.69 -6.14
N ILE A 372 -11.23 -24.67 -6.97
CA ILE A 372 -11.90 -23.37 -6.82
C ILE A 372 -13.42 -23.51 -7.01
N SER A 373 -13.86 -24.29 -8.01
CA SER A 373 -15.29 -24.44 -8.30
C SER A 373 -16.04 -25.22 -7.22
N SER A 374 -15.44 -26.28 -6.69
CA SER A 374 -16.04 -27.09 -5.60
C SER A 374 -16.12 -26.29 -4.31
N LEU A 375 -15.05 -25.59 -3.93
CA LEU A 375 -15.05 -24.71 -2.76
C LEU A 375 -16.10 -23.59 -2.87
N TYR A 376 -16.14 -22.90 -4.02
CA TYR A 376 -17.13 -21.86 -4.26
C TYR A 376 -18.55 -22.41 -4.17
N SER A 377 -18.82 -23.55 -4.82
CA SER A 377 -20.16 -24.16 -4.81
C SER A 377 -20.60 -24.56 -3.41
N GLU A 378 -19.69 -25.11 -2.61
CA GLU A 378 -19.97 -25.48 -1.22
C GLU A 378 -20.31 -24.26 -0.35
N ILE A 379 -19.53 -23.19 -0.49
CA ILE A 379 -19.76 -21.93 0.23
C ILE A 379 -21.13 -21.35 -0.14
N GLN A 380 -21.48 -21.35 -1.43
CA GLN A 380 -22.78 -20.84 -1.90
C GLN A 380 -23.94 -21.73 -1.41
N ALA A 381 -23.81 -23.05 -1.54
CA ALA A 381 -24.85 -24.00 -1.14
C ALA A 381 -25.22 -23.89 0.35
N ARG A 382 -24.23 -23.58 1.20
CA ARG A 382 -24.43 -23.40 2.65
C ARG A 382 -24.75 -21.95 3.06
N ASN A 383 -24.73 -21.00 2.13
CA ASN A 383 -24.74 -19.57 2.43
C ASN A 383 -23.69 -19.20 3.51
N ALA A 384 -22.48 -19.78 3.40
CA ALA A 384 -21.47 -19.73 4.46
C ALA A 384 -20.81 -18.35 4.62
N GLY A 385 -20.99 -17.44 3.65
CA GLY A 385 -20.43 -16.08 3.70
C GLY A 385 -18.89 -15.99 3.63
N LEU A 386 -18.22 -17.13 3.45
CA LEU A 386 -16.75 -17.21 3.34
C LEU A 386 -16.27 -16.63 2.01
N LYS A 387 -15.12 -15.96 2.06
CA LYS A 387 -14.41 -15.46 0.87
C LYS A 387 -13.37 -16.46 0.37
N ILE A 388 -12.98 -16.33 -0.89
CA ILE A 388 -11.92 -17.14 -1.51
C ILE A 388 -10.78 -16.24 -1.94
N SER A 389 -9.56 -16.54 -1.50
CA SER A 389 -8.34 -16.03 -2.12
C SER A 389 -7.51 -17.16 -2.70
N ILE A 390 -6.55 -16.80 -3.55
CA ILE A 390 -5.53 -17.73 -4.02
C ILE A 390 -4.15 -17.13 -3.80
N ALA A 391 -3.16 -17.98 -3.56
CA ALA A 391 -1.77 -17.62 -3.80
C ALA A 391 -1.49 -17.73 -5.30
N GLY A 392 -1.15 -16.60 -5.93
CA GLY A 392 -0.77 -16.57 -7.34
C GLY A 392 0.72 -16.81 -7.47
N TRP A 393 1.16 -17.87 -8.15
CA TRP A 393 2.57 -18.05 -8.52
C TRP A 393 3.15 -16.84 -9.24
N SER A 394 4.39 -16.48 -8.94
CA SER A 394 5.11 -15.33 -9.50
C SER A 394 4.96 -15.21 -11.02
N THR A 395 5.41 -16.23 -11.77
CA THR A 395 5.29 -16.31 -13.23
C THR A 395 3.98 -16.97 -13.70
N GLY A 396 3.06 -17.25 -12.79
CA GLY A 396 1.87 -18.07 -13.03
C GLY A 396 0.93 -17.53 -14.11
N ALA A 397 0.99 -16.24 -14.44
CA ALA A 397 0.18 -15.62 -15.47
C ALA A 397 0.92 -15.38 -16.82
N TYR A 398 2.15 -15.89 -16.97
CA TYR A 398 2.98 -15.68 -18.17
C TYR A 398 2.63 -16.64 -19.34
N TYR A 399 3.35 -16.48 -20.44
CA TYR A 399 3.53 -17.40 -21.57
C TYR A 399 2.33 -17.61 -22.49
N VAL A 400 1.41 -16.65 -22.51
CA VAL A 400 0.30 -16.66 -23.48
C VAL A 400 0.71 -15.89 -24.73
N LYS A 401 0.70 -16.59 -25.88
CA LYS A 401 1.11 -16.03 -27.17
C LYS A 401 0.27 -14.83 -27.56
N GLY A 402 0.93 -13.80 -28.10
CA GLY A 402 0.28 -12.54 -28.51
C GLY A 402 0.04 -11.56 -27.36
N THR A 403 0.39 -11.92 -26.12
CA THR A 403 0.40 -10.98 -24.99
C THR A 403 1.78 -10.33 -24.82
N PRO A 404 1.89 -9.24 -24.03
CA PRO A 404 3.18 -8.71 -23.61
C PRO A 404 4.01 -9.70 -22.77
N PHE A 405 3.37 -10.72 -22.19
CA PHE A 405 3.97 -11.71 -21.29
C PHE A 405 4.22 -13.06 -21.99
N GLU A 406 4.24 -13.07 -23.32
CA GLU A 406 4.58 -14.25 -24.12
C GLU A 406 6.01 -14.72 -23.81
N GLU A 407 6.26 -16.03 -23.91
CA GLU A 407 7.60 -16.56 -23.76
C GLU A 407 8.59 -15.89 -24.73
N GLY A 408 9.77 -15.54 -24.23
CA GLY A 408 10.79 -14.82 -24.97
C GLY A 408 10.67 -13.30 -24.92
N LYS A 409 9.55 -12.76 -24.42
CA LYS A 409 9.38 -11.34 -24.06
C LYS A 409 9.47 -11.07 -22.55
N VAL A 410 9.31 -12.11 -21.75
CA VAL A 410 9.51 -12.13 -20.29
C VAL A 410 10.34 -13.36 -19.95
N GLN A 411 10.76 -13.48 -18.68
CA GLN A 411 11.65 -14.53 -18.15
C GLN A 411 11.65 -15.83 -18.97
N TRP A 412 12.83 -16.26 -19.39
CA TRP A 412 13.01 -17.51 -20.14
C TRP A 412 12.96 -18.72 -19.19
N GLY A 413 11.94 -19.58 -19.33
CA GLY A 413 11.96 -20.94 -18.79
C GLY A 413 11.66 -21.12 -17.30
N SER A 414 10.59 -20.51 -16.77
CA SER A 414 10.05 -20.88 -15.45
C SER A 414 9.18 -22.15 -15.53
N PRO A 415 9.37 -23.17 -14.66
CA PRO A 415 8.49 -24.34 -14.59
C PRO A 415 7.08 -24.01 -14.06
N PHE A 416 6.90 -22.79 -13.54
CA PHE A 416 5.62 -22.27 -13.04
C PHE A 416 4.99 -21.26 -14.02
N GLY A 417 5.56 -21.08 -15.20
CA GLY A 417 5.06 -20.13 -16.18
C GLY A 417 3.68 -20.52 -16.72
N GLY A 418 2.71 -19.62 -16.55
CA GLY A 418 1.36 -19.78 -17.10
C GLY A 418 0.44 -20.74 -16.32
N THR A 419 0.93 -21.40 -15.26
CA THR A 419 0.18 -22.39 -14.48
C THR A 419 -1.06 -21.86 -13.77
N MET A 420 -1.15 -20.53 -13.58
CA MET A 420 -2.28 -19.85 -12.96
C MET A 420 -3.15 -19.11 -13.99
N TYR A 421 -2.72 -18.98 -15.25
CA TYR A 421 -3.40 -18.18 -16.26
C TYR A 421 -4.87 -18.62 -16.43
N SER A 422 -5.09 -19.92 -16.65
CA SER A 422 -6.43 -20.47 -16.92
C SER A 422 -7.37 -20.32 -15.73
N VAL A 423 -6.92 -20.60 -14.50
CA VAL A 423 -7.78 -20.45 -13.31
C VAL A 423 -8.10 -18.98 -13.04
N VAL A 424 -7.12 -18.09 -13.16
CA VAL A 424 -7.34 -16.65 -12.91
C VAL A 424 -8.31 -16.08 -13.94
N LYS A 425 -8.10 -16.39 -15.22
CA LYS A 425 -8.95 -15.90 -16.32
C LYS A 425 -10.36 -16.48 -16.27
N ASN A 426 -10.48 -17.79 -16.06
CA ASN A 426 -11.76 -18.48 -16.24
C ASN A 426 -12.55 -18.63 -14.92
N GLN A 427 -11.88 -18.62 -13.77
CA GLN A 427 -12.50 -18.75 -12.43
C GLN A 427 -12.38 -17.48 -11.58
N GLY A 428 -11.78 -16.40 -12.10
CA GLY A 428 -11.55 -15.15 -11.34
C GLY A 428 -12.80 -14.50 -10.76
N SER A 429 -13.99 -14.75 -11.35
CA SER A 429 -15.26 -14.28 -10.76
C SER A 429 -15.57 -14.92 -9.40
N LYS A 430 -15.07 -16.13 -9.14
CA LYS A 430 -15.22 -16.89 -7.88
C LYS A 430 -14.18 -16.54 -6.82
N ILE A 431 -13.08 -15.90 -7.22
CA ILE A 431 -11.96 -15.51 -6.34
C ILE A 431 -12.17 -14.06 -5.92
N ASP A 432 -12.14 -13.75 -4.63
CA ASP A 432 -12.30 -12.39 -4.09
C ASP A 432 -11.02 -11.55 -4.21
N PHE A 433 -9.84 -12.13 -4.03
CA PHE A 433 -8.55 -11.47 -4.25
C PHE A 433 -7.41 -12.47 -4.48
N ILE A 434 -6.28 -11.99 -5.02
CA ILE A 434 -5.07 -12.78 -5.25
C ILE A 434 -3.96 -12.28 -4.34
N ASN A 435 -3.31 -13.18 -3.60
CA ASN A 435 -2.04 -12.93 -2.94
C ASN A 435 -0.93 -13.36 -3.91
N LEU A 436 -0.40 -12.41 -4.67
CA LEU A 436 0.62 -12.72 -5.68
C LEU A 436 1.95 -12.95 -4.98
N MET A 437 2.52 -14.14 -5.12
CA MET A 437 3.86 -14.48 -4.65
C MET A 437 4.88 -13.83 -5.56
N SER A 438 5.06 -12.51 -5.45
CA SER A 438 5.98 -11.71 -6.29
C SER A 438 7.45 -11.88 -5.91
N TYR A 439 7.81 -13.08 -5.48
CA TYR A 439 9.12 -13.56 -5.05
C TYR A 439 9.29 -14.99 -5.59
N ASP A 440 10.43 -15.63 -5.34
CA ASP A 440 10.73 -17.01 -5.79
C ASP A 440 10.64 -17.26 -7.31
N GLY A 441 10.53 -16.20 -8.12
CA GLY A 441 10.49 -16.30 -9.57
C GLY A 441 11.86 -16.54 -10.22
N GLY A 442 12.95 -16.45 -9.46
CA GLY A 442 14.33 -16.58 -9.96
C GLY A 442 14.99 -15.22 -10.28
N GLU A 443 16.28 -15.27 -10.64
CA GLU A 443 17.15 -14.08 -10.78
C GLU A 443 16.66 -13.03 -11.80
N TYR A 444 15.89 -13.47 -12.79
CA TYR A 444 15.37 -12.64 -13.88
C TYR A 444 13.89 -12.30 -13.74
N TYR A 445 13.25 -12.69 -12.63
CA TYR A 445 11.84 -12.41 -12.41
C TYR A 445 11.63 -11.00 -11.89
N ASP A 446 10.99 -10.14 -12.69
CA ASP A 446 10.53 -8.83 -12.23
C ASP A 446 9.13 -8.94 -11.57
N PRO A 447 9.01 -8.62 -10.27
CA PRO A 447 7.73 -8.61 -9.54
C PRO A 447 6.64 -7.77 -10.21
N ARG A 448 7.03 -6.68 -10.90
CA ARG A 448 6.13 -5.74 -11.56
C ARG A 448 5.55 -6.38 -12.83
N GLU A 449 6.35 -7.13 -13.57
CA GLU A 449 5.88 -7.92 -14.72
C GLU A 449 4.87 -8.96 -14.27
N GLY A 450 5.15 -9.67 -13.16
CA GLY A 450 4.22 -10.60 -12.54
C GLY A 450 2.88 -9.94 -12.20
N TYR A 451 2.94 -8.82 -11.50
CA TYR A 451 1.75 -8.06 -11.15
C TYR A 451 0.95 -7.61 -12.38
N GLU A 452 1.59 -7.07 -13.41
CA GLU A 452 0.91 -6.64 -14.65
C GLU A 452 0.30 -7.84 -15.40
N ALA A 453 0.95 -9.01 -15.40
CA ALA A 453 0.43 -10.22 -16.04
C ALA A 453 -0.88 -10.68 -15.39
N TYR A 454 -0.94 -10.73 -14.05
CA TYR A 454 -2.20 -11.03 -13.35
C TYR A 454 -3.23 -9.93 -13.55
N LYS A 455 -2.81 -8.65 -13.49
CA LYS A 455 -3.71 -7.50 -13.68
C LYS A 455 -4.40 -7.52 -15.04
N ALA A 456 -3.71 -8.01 -16.08
CA ALA A 456 -4.25 -8.11 -17.44
C ALA A 456 -5.42 -9.10 -17.58
N ILE A 457 -5.52 -10.09 -16.69
CA ILE A 457 -6.53 -11.16 -16.74
C ILE A 457 -7.46 -11.22 -15.52
N TYR A 458 -7.21 -10.39 -14.51
CA TYR A 458 -7.97 -10.35 -13.26
C TYR A 458 -8.38 -8.93 -12.90
N SER A 459 -9.67 -8.72 -12.60
CA SER A 459 -10.26 -7.39 -12.38
C SER A 459 -10.44 -6.99 -10.91
N LYS A 460 -10.23 -7.92 -9.99
CA LYS A 460 -10.40 -7.77 -8.53
C LYS A 460 -9.04 -7.52 -7.84
N PRO A 461 -9.00 -7.30 -6.51
CA PRO A 461 -7.77 -6.94 -5.81
C PRO A 461 -6.62 -7.93 -5.96
N ILE A 462 -5.43 -7.40 -6.25
CA ILE A 462 -4.17 -8.14 -6.23
C ILE A 462 -3.30 -7.57 -5.12
N ASN A 463 -2.83 -8.44 -4.23
CA ASN A 463 -1.91 -8.12 -3.15
C ASN A 463 -0.51 -8.56 -3.57
N MET A 464 0.36 -7.60 -3.88
CA MET A 464 1.72 -7.91 -4.36
C MET A 464 2.59 -8.42 -3.22
N GLY A 465 3.33 -9.51 -3.46
CA GLY A 465 4.03 -10.26 -2.43
C GLY A 465 5.42 -9.75 -2.09
N MET A 466 5.73 -9.83 -0.81
CA MET A 466 7.05 -9.59 -0.24
C MET A 466 7.43 -10.77 0.65
N GLU A 467 8.57 -11.35 0.39
CA GLU A 467 9.20 -12.35 1.24
C GLU A 467 10.36 -11.71 2.00
N ILE A 468 10.30 -11.74 3.34
CA ILE A 468 11.40 -11.27 4.19
C ILE A 468 12.56 -12.27 4.10
N ALA A 469 13.79 -11.78 4.13
CA ALA A 469 14.97 -12.65 4.06
C ALA A 469 15.02 -13.65 5.24
N PRO A 470 15.55 -14.87 5.03
CA PRO A 470 16.01 -15.39 3.73
C PRO A 470 14.83 -15.79 2.83
N GLU A 471 14.94 -15.54 1.53
CA GLU A 471 13.96 -16.04 0.55
C GLU A 471 14.01 -17.57 0.43
N GLY A 472 12.88 -18.17 0.04
CA GLY A 472 12.77 -19.61 -0.15
C GLY A 472 13.56 -20.11 -1.35
N SER A 473 13.55 -19.34 -2.44
CA SER A 473 14.17 -19.63 -3.74
C SER A 473 14.64 -18.35 -4.42
N GLY A 474 15.34 -18.47 -5.55
CA GLY A 474 15.78 -17.33 -6.36
C GLY A 474 16.93 -16.49 -5.81
N GLY A 475 17.24 -16.60 -4.51
CA GLY A 475 18.44 -16.02 -3.89
C GLY A 475 18.45 -14.49 -3.79
N ALA A 476 17.31 -13.83 -4.02
CA ALA A 476 17.21 -12.40 -3.79
C ALA A 476 17.09 -12.11 -2.28
N MET A 477 17.21 -10.82 -1.95
CA MET A 477 17.06 -10.33 -0.58
C MET A 477 16.24 -9.07 -0.64
N LEU A 478 15.00 -9.13 -0.15
CA LEU A 478 14.14 -7.95 -0.07
C LEU A 478 14.84 -6.85 0.75
N ARG A 479 15.02 -5.68 0.14
CA ARG A 479 15.56 -4.48 0.79
C ARG A 479 14.47 -3.44 0.99
N LEU A 480 14.65 -2.53 1.95
CA LEU A 480 13.72 -1.43 2.18
C LEU A 480 13.82 -0.36 1.09
N ASN A 481 15.05 0.11 0.82
CA ASN A 481 15.32 1.24 -0.05
C ASN A 481 15.78 0.82 -1.44
N ASP A 482 15.40 1.60 -2.45
CA ASP A 482 15.94 1.50 -3.81
C ASP A 482 17.22 2.35 -3.94
N GLY A 483 18.23 1.83 -4.65
CA GLY A 483 19.44 2.58 -4.97
C GLY A 483 19.23 3.63 -6.07
N GLY A 484 18.03 4.19 -6.23
CA GLY A 484 17.68 5.11 -7.32
C GLY A 484 17.41 4.43 -8.66
N VAL A 485 16.89 3.20 -8.67
CA VAL A 485 16.53 2.49 -9.91
C VAL A 485 15.42 3.27 -10.64
N GLN A 486 15.70 3.71 -11.87
CA GLN A 486 14.74 4.45 -12.69
C GLN A 486 13.62 3.50 -13.19
N TYR A 487 12.47 4.10 -13.51
CA TYR A 487 11.28 3.40 -13.99
C TYR A 487 11.17 3.59 -15.50
N ASP A 488 11.81 2.72 -16.26
CA ASP A 488 11.93 2.90 -17.70
C ASP A 488 11.14 1.81 -18.44
N ALA A 489 10.69 2.17 -19.64
CA ALA A 489 9.79 1.44 -20.52
C ALA A 489 10.25 0.01 -20.93
N ASP A 490 11.39 -0.45 -20.42
CA ASP A 490 12.06 -1.68 -20.81
C ASP A 490 11.55 -2.94 -20.10
N MET A 491 10.65 -2.79 -19.11
CA MET A 491 10.07 -3.90 -18.33
C MET A 491 9.40 -5.00 -19.19
N LEU A 492 8.91 -4.67 -20.39
CA LEU A 492 8.23 -5.64 -21.26
C LEU A 492 9.03 -5.98 -22.52
N THR A 493 10.35 -5.76 -22.48
CA THR A 493 11.23 -5.96 -23.64
C THR A 493 11.91 -7.34 -23.65
N GLY A 494 11.82 -8.10 -22.55
CA GLY A 494 12.53 -9.38 -22.40
C GLY A 494 14.04 -9.24 -22.26
N LEU A 495 14.54 -8.01 -22.17
CA LEU A 495 15.95 -7.67 -22.00
C LEU A 495 16.33 -7.38 -20.54
N ASN A 496 15.40 -7.59 -19.60
CA ASN A 496 15.64 -7.38 -18.19
C ASN A 496 16.57 -8.48 -17.65
N ASN A 497 17.86 -8.23 -17.76
CA ASN A 497 18.89 -9.21 -17.40
C ASN A 497 19.19 -9.21 -15.88
N ILE A 498 18.56 -8.34 -15.07
CA ILE A 498 18.75 -8.32 -13.62
C ILE A 498 17.47 -7.81 -12.94
N ALA A 499 16.71 -8.71 -12.29
CA ALA A 499 15.46 -8.32 -11.66
C ALA A 499 15.59 -7.94 -10.17
N THR A 500 16.67 -8.36 -9.51
CA THR A 500 16.97 -8.06 -8.10
C THR A 500 16.87 -6.58 -7.72
N PRO A 501 17.27 -5.60 -8.55
CA PRO A 501 17.11 -4.19 -8.24
C PRO A 501 15.65 -3.76 -8.05
N TYR A 502 14.69 -4.45 -8.68
CA TYR A 502 13.26 -4.12 -8.61
C TYR A 502 12.54 -4.80 -7.44
N TYR A 503 13.15 -5.84 -6.87
CA TYR A 503 12.63 -6.53 -5.70
C TYR A 503 13.07 -5.82 -4.39
N ASN A 504 12.46 -4.66 -4.14
CA ASN A 504 12.63 -3.90 -2.91
C ASN A 504 11.32 -3.19 -2.52
N VAL A 505 11.10 -2.96 -1.23
CA VAL A 505 9.83 -2.47 -0.69
C VAL A 505 9.42 -1.12 -1.32
N GLN A 506 10.35 -0.17 -1.40
CA GLN A 506 10.09 1.14 -1.98
C GLN A 506 9.64 1.08 -3.43
N THR A 507 10.39 0.35 -4.27
CA THR A 507 10.07 0.21 -5.69
C THR A 507 8.70 -0.40 -5.89
N LEU A 508 8.41 -1.49 -5.17
CA LEU A 508 7.15 -2.19 -5.23
C LEU A 508 5.96 -1.31 -4.80
N VAL A 509 6.08 -0.62 -3.66
CA VAL A 509 5.04 0.27 -3.14
C VAL A 509 4.80 1.47 -4.05
N LYS A 510 5.88 2.13 -4.52
CA LYS A 510 5.77 3.22 -5.50
C LYS A 510 5.08 2.74 -6.79
N TYR A 511 5.35 1.50 -7.23
CA TYR A 511 4.72 0.95 -8.42
C TYR A 511 3.20 0.77 -8.23
N VAL A 512 2.77 0.06 -7.18
CA VAL A 512 1.33 -0.16 -6.92
C VAL A 512 0.60 1.15 -6.63
N LYS A 513 1.26 2.12 -5.98
CA LYS A 513 0.70 3.47 -5.75
C LYS A 513 0.38 4.21 -7.04
N ASN A 514 1.25 4.10 -8.05
CA ASN A 514 1.16 4.90 -9.28
C ASN A 514 0.51 4.16 -10.47
N LYS A 515 0.63 2.83 -10.53
CA LYS A 515 0.18 1.99 -11.66
C LYS A 515 -0.85 0.95 -11.27
N GLY A 516 -1.03 0.72 -9.96
CA GLY A 516 -2.00 -0.24 -9.46
C GLY A 516 -3.39 0.35 -9.28
N ARG A 517 -4.37 -0.52 -9.06
CA ARG A 517 -5.75 -0.11 -8.79
C ARG A 517 -5.85 0.44 -7.37
N SER A 518 -6.90 1.23 -7.12
CA SER A 518 -7.13 1.89 -5.82
C SER A 518 -7.30 0.92 -4.64
N PHE A 519 -7.65 -0.34 -4.93
CA PHE A 519 -7.86 -1.39 -3.94
C PHE A 519 -6.76 -2.46 -3.93
N ASP A 520 -5.76 -2.36 -4.83
CA ASP A 520 -4.66 -3.32 -4.83
C ASP A 520 -3.80 -3.13 -3.59
N GLY A 521 -3.24 -4.22 -3.09
CA GLY A 521 -2.63 -4.27 -1.78
C GLY A 521 -1.25 -4.89 -1.82
N PHE A 522 -0.83 -5.33 -0.64
CA PHE A 522 0.42 -6.05 -0.44
C PHE A 522 0.16 -7.27 0.42
N MET A 523 1.00 -8.28 0.24
CA MET A 523 1.10 -9.39 1.16
C MET A 523 2.54 -9.56 1.65
N ILE A 524 2.73 -10.14 2.83
CA ILE A 524 4.05 -10.51 3.35
C ILE A 524 4.12 -11.99 3.78
N TRP A 525 5.18 -12.67 3.34
CA TRP A 525 5.58 -14.02 3.74
C TRP A 525 6.84 -13.92 4.61
N GLN A 526 6.79 -14.08 5.93
CA GLN A 526 5.66 -14.34 6.84
C GLN A 526 5.77 -13.42 8.08
N ILE A 527 4.67 -13.17 8.81
CA ILE A 527 4.58 -12.15 9.90
C ILE A 527 5.61 -12.36 11.02
N TRP A 528 6.07 -13.59 11.25
CA TRP A 528 7.07 -13.92 12.29
C TRP A 528 8.29 -14.63 11.71
N LYS A 529 8.68 -14.30 10.48
CA LYS A 529 9.77 -14.99 9.79
C LYS A 529 11.09 -14.91 10.55
N GLN A 530 11.47 -13.74 11.06
CA GLN A 530 12.70 -13.54 11.84
C GLN A 530 12.69 -14.27 13.20
N ARG A 531 11.53 -14.68 13.71
CA ARG A 531 11.44 -15.49 14.92
C ARG A 531 11.76 -16.95 14.61
N VAL A 532 11.20 -17.46 13.51
CA VAL A 532 11.41 -18.83 13.04
C VAL A 532 12.83 -19.01 12.49
N HIS A 533 13.35 -18.00 11.78
CA HIS A 533 14.68 -18.00 11.18
C HIS A 533 15.69 -17.19 11.99
N GLN A 534 16.86 -16.93 11.39
CA GLN A 534 17.81 -15.96 11.92
C GLN A 534 17.27 -14.54 11.72
N ALA A 535 17.82 -13.57 12.46
CA ALA A 535 17.54 -12.17 12.20
C ALA A 535 17.84 -11.83 10.73
N ALA A 536 17.07 -10.91 10.16
CA ALA A 536 17.28 -10.48 8.78
C ALA A 536 18.72 -9.94 8.63
N PRO A 537 19.44 -10.32 7.56
CA PRO A 537 20.80 -9.85 7.34
C PRO A 537 20.85 -8.32 7.21
N ALA A 538 22.01 -7.73 7.51
CA ALA A 538 22.18 -6.29 7.44
C ALA A 538 21.79 -5.73 6.06
N GLY A 539 20.90 -4.72 6.04
CA GLY A 539 20.39 -4.10 4.83
C GLY A 539 19.15 -4.76 4.22
N ALA A 540 18.71 -5.92 4.72
CA ALA A 540 17.42 -6.49 4.37
C ALA A 540 16.27 -5.72 5.04
N ALA A 541 15.11 -5.73 4.39
CA ALA A 541 13.86 -5.35 5.04
C ALA A 541 13.50 -6.41 6.10
N THR A 542 12.91 -5.92 7.18
CA THR A 542 12.21 -6.70 8.21
C THR A 542 10.70 -6.62 8.00
N GLU A 543 9.93 -7.50 8.65
CA GLU A 543 8.46 -7.47 8.67
C GLU A 543 7.94 -6.10 9.14
N ASN A 544 8.56 -5.53 10.18
CA ASN A 544 8.23 -4.20 10.69
C ASN A 544 8.53 -3.12 9.65
N SER A 545 9.76 -3.07 9.13
CA SER A 545 10.14 -2.02 8.17
C SER A 545 9.32 -2.07 6.88
N ALA A 546 8.98 -3.27 6.39
CA ALA A 546 8.16 -3.44 5.19
C ALA A 546 6.72 -3.01 5.46
N GLY A 547 6.10 -3.54 6.52
CA GLY A 547 4.70 -3.24 6.86
C GLY A 547 4.46 -1.77 7.17
N GLN A 548 5.35 -1.15 7.95
CA GLN A 548 5.26 0.28 8.26
C GLN A 548 5.44 1.14 7.00
N PHE A 549 6.38 0.78 6.13
CA PHE A 549 6.57 1.50 4.87
C PHE A 549 5.34 1.42 3.97
N VAL A 550 4.76 0.23 3.81
CA VAL A 550 3.50 0.05 3.05
C VAL A 550 2.40 0.91 3.66
N CYS A 551 2.19 0.83 4.98
CA CYS A 551 1.13 1.57 5.68
C CYS A 551 1.27 3.09 5.56
N GLN A 552 2.50 3.62 5.62
CA GLN A 552 2.73 5.06 5.50
C GLN A 552 2.54 5.59 4.08
N ASN A 553 2.73 4.74 3.07
CA ASN A 553 2.76 5.16 1.67
C ASN A 553 1.49 4.79 0.89
N LEU A 554 0.66 3.89 1.44
CA LEU A 554 -0.63 3.47 0.90
C LEU A 554 -1.71 3.55 1.99
N PRO A 555 -2.94 3.99 1.67
CA PRO A 555 -3.99 4.16 2.66
C PRO A 555 -4.52 2.80 3.15
N LEU A 556 -3.87 2.24 4.17
CA LEU A 556 -4.34 1.09 4.95
C LEU A 556 -5.18 1.55 6.14
N THR A 557 -6.04 0.66 6.65
CA THR A 557 -6.63 0.83 7.99
C THR A 557 -5.57 0.52 9.05
N GLY A 558 -5.65 1.15 10.23
CA GLY A 558 -4.78 0.83 11.36
C GLY A 558 -3.67 1.86 11.60
N ASN A 559 -2.85 1.60 12.62
CA ASN A 559 -1.78 2.49 13.07
C ASN A 559 -0.44 2.06 12.47
N CYS A 560 0.11 2.87 11.57
CA CYS A 560 1.39 2.60 10.92
C CYS A 560 2.62 2.67 11.85
N SER A 561 2.45 3.06 13.11
CA SER A 561 3.51 3.02 14.12
C SER A 561 3.52 1.72 14.92
N ASP A 562 2.52 0.85 14.75
CA ASP A 562 2.52 -0.46 15.39
C ASP A 562 3.74 -1.28 14.91
N VAL A 563 4.20 -2.18 15.77
CA VAL A 563 5.31 -3.10 15.49
C VAL A 563 4.94 -4.49 15.95
N ILE A 564 5.39 -5.48 15.20
CA ILE A 564 5.48 -6.86 15.66
C ILE A 564 6.50 -6.85 16.81
N PRO A 565 6.11 -7.26 18.02
CA PRO A 565 7.01 -7.29 19.17
C PRO A 565 8.07 -8.36 18.98
N VAL A 566 9.18 -8.20 19.72
CA VAL A 566 10.17 -9.27 19.84
C VAL A 566 9.58 -10.38 20.70
N LEU A 567 9.28 -11.51 20.08
CA LEU A 567 8.75 -12.69 20.74
C LEU A 567 9.88 -13.72 21.01
N PRO A 568 9.86 -14.43 22.14
CA PRO A 568 10.82 -15.51 22.41
C PRO A 568 10.76 -16.60 21.33
N LYS A 569 11.93 -17.18 20.98
CA LYS A 569 11.98 -18.40 20.16
C LYS A 569 11.37 -19.57 20.96
N LEU A 570 10.60 -20.41 20.27
CA LEU A 570 9.90 -21.56 20.85
C LEU A 570 10.75 -22.82 20.83
#